data_AF-A0A2V9BI54-F1
#
_entry.id   AF-A0A2V9BI54-F1
#
_cell.length_a   1.000
_cell.length_b   1.000
_cell.length_c   1.000
_cell.angle_alpha   90.00
_cell.angle_beta   90.00
_cell.angle_gamma   90.00
#
_symmetry.space_group_name_H-M   'P 1'
#
loop_
_entity.id
_entity.type
_entity.pdbx_description
1 polymer ?
#
loop_
_entity_poly.entity_id
_entity_poly.type
_entity_poly.pdbx_seq_one_letter_code
_entity_poly.pdbx_strand_id
1 'polypeptide(L)' 'MEMGARAVIVKGGHMERAVDVVFDGNELVQLGGDKVKVENTHGTGCTFASALTAQLAAGRSLIEAATLAKAY' A
#
# COMPACT_ATOMS: atom_id res chain seq x y z
N MET A 1 -15.89 -3.33 -1.18
CA MET A 1 -16.22 -4.29 -2.25
C MET A 1 -17.50 -3.94 -2.98
N GLU A 2 -18.46 -3.26 -2.34
CA GLU A 2 -19.75 -2.85 -2.93
C GLU A 2 -19.61 -2.04 -4.23
N MET A 3 -18.50 -1.32 -4.42
CA MET A 3 -18.20 -0.55 -5.65
C MET A 3 -17.44 -1.37 -6.73
N GLY A 4 -17.30 -2.70 -6.58
CA GLY A 4 -16.74 -3.59 -7.61
C GLY A 4 -15.22 -3.80 -7.62
N ALA A 5 -14.46 -3.13 -6.75
CA ALA A 5 -13.03 -3.40 -6.59
C ALA A 5 -12.81 -4.82 -6.04
N ARG A 6 -11.80 -5.55 -6.57
CA ARG A 6 -11.41 -6.88 -6.06
C ARG A 6 -10.57 -6.82 -4.79
N ALA A 7 -9.88 -5.71 -4.57
CA ALA A 7 -9.11 -5.45 -3.38
C ALA A 7 -9.00 -3.95 -3.15
N VAL A 8 -8.73 -3.54 -1.91
CA VAL A 8 -8.59 -2.14 -1.52
C VAL A 8 -7.36 -1.98 -0.63
N ILE A 9 -6.57 -0.94 -0.87
CA ILE A 9 -5.50 -0.51 0.01
C ILE A 9 -5.80 0.91 0.47
N VAL A 10 -5.90 1.11 1.78
CA VAL A 10 -6.06 2.43 2.40
C VAL A 10 -4.76 2.78 3.09
N LYS A 11 -4.12 3.87 2.65
CA LYS A 11 -2.85 4.31 3.24
C LYS A 11 -3.07 5.12 4.52
N GLY A 12 -2.25 4.85 5.53
CA GLY A 12 -2.22 5.63 6.79
C GLY A 12 -1.58 7.01 6.62
N GLY A 13 -0.64 7.15 5.68
CA GLY A 13 -0.09 8.42 5.19
C GLY A 13 0.37 9.41 6.27
N HIS A 14 -0.55 10.29 6.68
CA HIS A 14 -0.29 11.44 7.56
C HIS A 14 -0.35 11.12 9.06
N MET A 15 -0.89 9.95 9.44
CA MET A 15 -0.99 9.55 10.84
C MET A 15 0.38 9.41 11.50
N GLU A 16 0.41 9.41 12.84
CA GLU A 16 1.64 9.31 13.63
C GLU A 16 2.32 7.95 13.43
N ARG A 17 1.52 6.89 13.24
CA ARG A 17 1.96 5.62 12.65
C ARG A 17 1.35 5.48 11.26
N ALA A 18 2.19 5.34 10.23
CA ALA A 18 1.74 5.19 8.85
C ALA A 18 1.31 3.73 8.57
N VAL A 19 0.30 3.24 9.28
CA VAL A 19 -0.25 1.90 9.06
C VAL A 19 -1.15 1.92 7.84
N ASP A 20 -0.83 1.11 6.83
CA ASP A 20 -1.69 0.90 5.69
C ASP A 20 -2.57 -0.34 5.93
N VAL A 21 -3.79 -0.33 5.42
CA VAL A 21 -4.72 -1.47 5.53
C VAL A 21 -4.98 -2.02 4.13
N VAL A 22 -4.81 -3.32 3.97
CA VAL A 22 -5.12 -4.06 2.75
C VAL A 22 -6.31 -4.96 3.01
N PHE A 23 -7.29 -4.95 2.11
CA PHE A 23 -8.42 -5.87 2.12
C PHE A 23 -8.54 -6.52 0.75
N ASP A 24 -8.48 -7.85 0.68
CA ASP A 24 -8.52 -8.61 -0.57
C ASP A 24 -9.93 -9.14 -0.93
N GLY A 25 -10.93 -8.79 -0.12
CA GLY A 25 -12.30 -9.30 -0.23
C GLY A 25 -12.65 -10.33 0.85
N ASN A 26 -11.67 -10.94 1.50
CA ASN A 26 -11.85 -11.92 2.56
C ASN A 26 -11.15 -11.50 3.85
N GLU A 27 -9.88 -11.11 3.76
CA GLU A 27 -9.03 -10.83 4.91
C GLU A 27 -8.56 -9.38 4.93
N LEU A 28 -8.52 -8.82 6.14
CA LEU A 28 -7.97 -7.51 6.40
C LEU A 28 -6.57 -7.67 7.00
N VAL A 29 -5.58 -7.08 6.33
CA VAL A 29 -4.17 -7.12 6.74
C VAL A 29 -3.69 -5.71 7.01
N GLN A 30 -3.05 -5.51 8.16
CA GLN A 30 -2.37 -4.26 8.49
C GLN A 30 -0.91 -4.34 8.08
N LEU A 31 -0.48 -3.39 7.26
CA LEU A 31 0.93 -3.19 6.91
C LEU A 31 1.49 -2.07 7.78
N GLY A 32 2.20 -2.48 8.83
CA GLY A 32 2.96 -1.56 9.66
C GLY A 32 4.12 -0.91 8.91
N GLY A 33 4.60 0.20 9.44
CA GLY A 33 5.79 0.88 8.96
C GLY A 33 6.03 2.16 9.74
N ASP A 34 7.31 2.48 9.96
CA ASP A 34 7.68 3.73 10.59
C ASP A 34 7.41 4.90 9.65
N LYS A 35 6.94 6.02 10.21
CA LYS A 35 6.79 7.25 9.44
C LYS A 35 8.18 7.78 9.13
N VAL A 36 8.59 7.69 7.87
CA VAL A 36 9.83 8.34 7.42
C VAL A 36 9.57 9.83 7.31
N LYS A 37 10.29 10.65 8.09
CA LYS A 37 10.26 12.11 7.95
C LYS A 37 10.97 12.48 6.65
N VAL A 38 10.20 12.90 5.65
CA VAL A 38 10.72 13.47 4.40
C VAL A 38 10.00 14.77 4.11
N GLU A 39 10.74 15.79 3.66
CA GLU A 39 10.18 17.10 3.31
C GLU A 39 9.43 17.05 1.96
N ASN A 40 9.79 16.11 1.08
CA ASN A 40 9.19 15.93 -0.23
C ASN A 40 8.16 14.80 -0.21
N THR A 41 6.89 15.14 0.01
CA THR A 41 5.78 14.17 0.03
C THR A 41 5.01 14.11 -1.30
N HIS A 42 5.34 15.00 -2.24
CA HIS A 42 4.73 15.02 -3.56
C HIS A 42 5.08 13.74 -4.33
N GLY A 43 4.08 13.12 -4.95
CA GLY A 43 4.27 11.89 -5.73
C GLY A 43 4.34 10.59 -4.92
N THR A 44 4.35 10.61 -3.58
CA THR A 44 4.37 9.38 -2.74
C THR A 44 3.19 8.44 -3.01
N GLY A 45 2.04 8.97 -3.39
CA GLY A 45 0.89 8.21 -3.87
C GLY A 45 1.18 7.48 -5.19
N CYS A 46 1.62 8.23 -6.20
CA CYS A 46 1.92 7.72 -7.53
C CYS A 46 3.07 6.70 -7.50
N THR A 47 4.15 6.99 -6.78
CA THR A 47 5.31 6.10 -6.62
C THR A 47 4.91 4.75 -6.05
N PHE A 48 4.12 4.75 -4.97
CA PHE A 48 3.61 3.50 -4.40
C PHE A 48 2.72 2.73 -5.36
N ALA A 49 1.81 3.39 -6.07
CA ALA A 49 0.91 2.73 -7.02
C ALA A 49 1.70 2.09 -8.17
N SER A 50 2.73 2.78 -8.66
CA SER A 50 3.65 2.25 -9.67
C SER A 50 4.46 1.07 -9.15
N ALA A 51 5.02 1.16 -7.94
CA ALA A 51 5.76 0.07 -7.31
C ALA A 51 4.87 -1.15 -7.07
N LEU A 52 3.66 -0.96 -6.55
CA LEU A 52 2.66 -2.01 -6.37
C LEU A 52 2.35 -2.72 -7.70
N THR A 53 2.11 -1.94 -8.76
CA THR A 53 1.83 -2.46 -10.10
C THR A 53 3.01 -3.29 -10.62
N ALA A 54 4.24 -2.82 -10.45
CA ALA A 54 5.45 -3.53 -10.88
C ALA A 54 5.61 -4.87 -10.14
N GLN A 55 5.37 -4.90 -8.83
CA GLN A 55 5.47 -6.12 -8.03
C GLN A 55 4.36 -7.13 -8.36
N LEU A 56 3.14 -6.68 -8.61
CA LEU A 56 2.05 -7.53 -9.09
C LEU A 56 2.36 -8.11 -10.47
N ALA A 57 2.89 -7.30 -11.39
CA ALA A 57 3.31 -7.73 -12.72
C ALA A 57 4.45 -8.76 -12.67
N ALA A 58 5.28 -8.71 -11.62
CA ALA A 58 6.30 -9.72 -11.34
C ALA A 58 5.75 -11.03 -10.72
N GLY A 59 4.44 -11.17 -10.59
CA GLY A 59 3.77 -12.39 -10.12
C GLY A 59 3.67 -12.52 -8.59
N ARG A 60 3.95 -11.45 -7.84
CA ARG A 60 3.84 -11.48 -6.37
C ARG A 60 2.39 -11.41 -5.90
N SER A 61 2.14 -11.93 -4.70
CA SER A 61 0.84 -11.80 -4.05
C SER A 61 0.51 -10.34 -3.72
N LEU A 62 -0.76 -10.00 -3.54
CA LEU A 62 -1.17 -8.62 -3.21
C LEU A 62 -0.49 -8.11 -1.93
N ILE A 63 -0.44 -8.92 -0.88
CA ILE A 63 0.16 -8.55 0.40
C ILE A 63 1.66 -8.32 0.25
N GLU A 64 2.34 -9.21 -0.45
CA GLU A 64 3.78 -9.07 -0.71
C GLU A 64 4.09 -7.85 -1.57
N ALA A 65 3.32 -7.64 -2.64
CA ALA A 65 3.47 -6.50 -3.52
C ALA A 65 3.23 -5.17 -2.80
N ALA A 66 2.21 -5.09 -1.95
CA ALA A 66 1.92 -3.91 -1.13
C ALA A 66 3.00 -3.66 -0.07
N THR A 67 3.54 -4.72 0.54
CA THR A 67 4.64 -4.63 1.51
C THR A 67 5.90 -4.07 0.85
N LEU A 68 6.27 -4.58 -0.32
CA LEU A 68 7.44 -4.10 -1.08
C LEU A 68 7.23 -2.68 -1.61
N ALA A 69 6.03 -2.35 -2.08
CA ALA A 69 5.70 -0.99 -2.55
C ALA A 69 5.75 0.05 -1.42
N LYS A 70 5.43 -0.34 -0.19
CA LYS A 70 5.53 0.51 1.00
C LYS A 70 6.98 0.75 1.42
N ALA A 71 7.87 -0.20 1.15
CA ALA A 71 9.29 -0.15 1.52
C ALA A 71 10.18 0.55 0.49
N TYR A 72 9.64 0.90 -0.68
CA TYR A 72 10.33 1.63 -1.75
C TYR A 72 10.30 3.15 -1.50
#